data_AF-A0A7W7EYP8-F1
#
_entry.id   AF-A0A7W7EYP8-F1
#
_cell.length_a   1.000
_cell.length_b   1.000
_cell.length_c   1.000
_cell.angle_alpha   90.00
_cell.angle_beta   90.00
_cell.angle_gamma   90.00
#
_symmetry.space_group_name_H-M   'P 1'
#
loop_
_entity.id
_entity.type
_entity.pdbx_description
1 polymer ?
#
loop_
_entity_poly.entity_id
_entity_poly.type
_entity_poly.pdbx_seq_one_letter_code
_entity_poly.pdbx_strand_id
1 'polypeptide(L)'
;MTAHLAFPRPPKASKHCRHYSYKLPITLPDSGPHCAAGHDMSAPGAAMPCMPEPRGACCDRAEYTDQERAAWRAAVEASQSRLAAALRALPSPIPLRTSGTVKCPNCGGALRYARWRRGAEVGCDTDGCCGARFSIAADADWPVFAQAKEEDRS
;
A
#
# COMPACT_ATOMS: atom_id res chain seq x y z
N MET A 1 -0.19 -25.69 -16.19
CA MET A 1 0.65 -24.59 -15.67
C MET A 1 -0.23 -23.36 -15.56
N THR A 2 -0.71 -23.02 -14.36
CA THR A 2 -1.48 -21.79 -14.13
C THR A 2 -0.53 -20.62 -14.28
N ALA A 3 -0.73 -19.78 -15.30
CA ALA A 3 0.01 -18.53 -15.43
C ALA A 3 -0.18 -17.72 -14.13
N HIS A 4 0.89 -17.57 -13.36
CA HIS A 4 0.85 -16.69 -12.19
C HIS A 4 0.74 -15.25 -12.70
N LEU A 5 -0.42 -14.64 -12.53
CA LEU A 5 -0.64 -13.23 -12.82
C LEU A 5 0.29 -12.40 -11.92
N ALA A 6 1.28 -11.73 -12.51
CA ALA A 6 2.17 -10.82 -11.81
C ALA A 6 1.69 -9.38 -11.97
N PHE A 7 1.83 -8.56 -10.92
CA PHE A 7 1.46 -7.14 -10.93
C PHE A 7 2.71 -6.28 -10.70
N PRO A 8 3.59 -6.15 -11.71
CA PRO A 8 4.83 -5.40 -11.54
C PRO A 8 4.52 -3.96 -11.14
N ARG A 9 5.22 -3.47 -10.11
CA ARG A 9 5.10 -2.07 -9.68
C ARG A 9 6.10 -1.23 -10.45
N PRO A 10 5.67 -0.10 -11.05
CA PRO A 10 6.61 0.86 -11.61
C PRO A 10 7.46 1.48 -10.48
N PRO A 11 8.53 2.22 -10.80
CA PRO A 11 9.29 2.98 -9.83
C PRO A 11 8.35 3.79 -8.92
N LYS A 12 8.63 3.78 -7.61
CA LYS A 12 7.84 4.50 -6.61
C LYS A 12 8.05 6.01 -6.77
N ALA A 13 7.39 6.59 -7.75
CA ALA A 13 7.47 8.00 -8.13
C ALA A 13 6.76 8.90 -7.10
N SER A 14 7.32 8.94 -5.88
CA SER A 14 6.83 9.74 -4.78
C SER A 14 7.09 11.23 -5.03
N LYS A 15 6.65 12.09 -4.11
CA LYS A 15 6.88 13.54 -4.19
C LYS A 15 8.34 13.94 -3.97
N HIS A 16 9.19 13.04 -3.45
CA HIS A 16 10.61 13.29 -3.20
C HIS A 16 11.45 12.97 -4.44
N CYS A 17 12.73 13.34 -4.42
CA CYS A 17 13.67 12.95 -5.47
C CYS A 17 13.78 11.41 -5.56
N ARG A 18 14.30 10.91 -6.69
CA ARG A 18 14.42 9.47 -6.98
C ARG A 18 15.23 8.70 -5.94
N HIS A 19 16.22 9.35 -5.32
CA HIS A 19 17.13 8.72 -4.38
C HIS A 19 16.57 8.67 -2.96
N TYR A 20 15.53 9.43 -2.67
CA TYR A 20 14.99 9.53 -1.32
C TYR A 20 14.20 8.28 -0.93
N SER A 21 14.56 7.72 0.21
CA SER A 21 13.80 6.68 0.88
C SER A 21 13.72 6.97 2.37
N TYR A 22 12.76 6.36 3.07
CA TYR A 22 12.60 6.52 4.50
C TYR A 22 12.33 5.16 5.14
N LYS A 23 13.14 4.77 6.12
CA LYS A 23 13.03 3.50 6.83
C LYS A 23 12.35 3.68 8.19
N LEU A 24 11.41 2.79 8.49
CA LEU A 24 10.68 2.70 9.76
C LEU A 24 10.97 1.35 10.44
N PRO A 25 10.76 1.21 11.77
CA PRO A 25 10.39 2.27 12.72
C PRO A 25 11.59 3.14 13.11
N ILE A 26 11.33 4.38 13.55
CA ILE A 26 12.37 5.36 13.96
C ILE A 26 13.24 4.91 15.14
N THR A 27 12.87 3.80 15.78
CA THR A 27 13.56 3.25 16.96
C THR A 27 14.73 2.33 16.58
N LEU A 28 14.92 2.01 15.30
CA LEU A 28 16.06 1.22 14.83
C LEU A 28 17.25 2.13 14.47
N PRO A 29 18.50 1.69 14.69
CA PRO A 29 19.70 2.46 14.36
C PRO A 29 19.76 2.95 12.89
N ASP A 30 19.25 2.14 11.95
CA ASP A 30 19.26 2.45 10.51
C ASP A 30 17.95 3.07 10.00
N SER A 31 17.13 3.61 10.91
CA SER A 31 15.86 4.25 10.56
C SER A 31 16.04 5.70 10.09
N GLY A 32 15.00 6.27 9.48
CA GLY A 32 15.02 7.65 9.01
C GLY A 32 15.28 7.80 7.50
N PRO A 33 15.65 9.01 7.04
CA PRO A 33 15.85 9.29 5.63
C PRO A 33 17.15 8.68 5.10
N HIS A 34 17.10 8.11 3.89
CA HIS A 34 18.23 7.48 3.21
C HIS A 34 18.31 7.95 1.75
N CYS A 35 19.53 8.25 1.30
CA CYS A 35 19.81 8.62 -0.08
C CYS A 35 20.45 7.43 -0.81
N ALA A 36 19.79 6.93 -1.84
CA ALA A 36 20.33 5.85 -2.66
C ALA A 36 21.62 6.23 -3.43
N ALA A 37 21.90 7.53 -3.57
CA ALA A 37 23.16 8.04 -4.13
C ALA A 37 24.30 8.13 -3.09
N GLY A 38 24.05 7.78 -1.82
CA GLY A 38 25.09 7.71 -0.78
C GLY A 38 25.35 9.00 0.01
N HIS A 39 24.54 10.04 -0.19
CA HIS A 39 24.64 11.28 0.62
C HIS A 39 24.26 11.03 2.08
N ASP A 40 25.06 11.55 3.01
CA ASP A 40 24.76 11.51 4.43
C ASP A 40 23.51 12.35 4.74
N MET A 41 22.55 11.72 5.43
CA MET A 41 21.28 12.33 5.82
C MET A 41 21.06 12.32 7.34
N SER A 42 22.10 11.99 8.12
CA SER A 42 22.02 11.83 9.57
C SER A 42 21.83 13.14 10.33
N ALA A 43 22.34 14.25 9.79
CA ALA A 43 22.22 15.56 10.41
C ALA A 43 20.80 16.14 10.29
N PRO A 44 20.30 16.88 11.30
CA PRO A 44 19.04 17.59 11.21
C PRO A 44 18.98 18.50 9.98
N GLY A 45 17.96 18.31 9.13
CA GLY A 45 17.78 19.09 7.91
C GLY A 45 18.59 18.65 6.70
N ALA A 46 19.45 17.63 6.80
CA ALA A 46 20.21 17.10 5.65
C ALA A 46 19.30 16.54 4.53
N ALA A 47 18.07 16.17 4.86
CA ALA A 47 17.07 15.71 3.90
C ALA A 47 16.37 16.83 3.10
N MET A 48 16.50 18.09 3.51
CA MET A 48 15.74 19.21 2.93
C MET A 48 15.95 19.39 1.42
N PRO A 49 17.14 19.16 0.84
CA PRO A 49 17.33 19.19 -0.62
C PRO A 49 16.62 18.06 -1.38
N CYS A 50 16.19 16.99 -0.70
CA CYS A 50 15.49 15.84 -1.29
C CYS A 50 13.96 15.92 -1.17
N MET A 51 13.45 16.90 -0.42
CA MET A 51 12.03 17.12 -0.19
C MET A 51 11.28 17.57 -1.45
N PRO A 52 9.94 17.45 -1.50
CA PRO A 52 9.14 17.89 -2.64
C PRO A 52 9.31 19.38 -2.97
N GLU A 53 9.37 20.21 -1.94
CA GLU A 53 9.76 21.62 -2.03
C GLU A 53 11.19 21.72 -1.47
N PRO A 54 12.22 21.51 -2.31
CA PRO A 54 13.60 21.44 -1.84
C PRO A 54 14.03 22.75 -1.19
N ARG A 55 14.66 22.63 -0.02
CA ARG A 55 15.38 23.75 0.60
C ARG A 55 16.86 23.40 0.63
N GLY A 56 17.62 24.03 -0.26
CA GLY A 56 19.03 23.75 -0.50
C GLY A 56 19.26 23.01 -1.82
N ALA A 57 20.51 23.02 -2.27
CA ALA A 57 20.94 22.34 -3.49
C ALA A 57 21.42 20.92 -3.17
N CYS A 58 21.15 19.99 -4.09
CA CYS A 58 21.73 18.64 -4.10
C CYS A 58 22.30 18.40 -5.49
N CYS A 59 23.57 18.01 -5.58
CA CYS A 59 24.27 17.77 -6.85
C CYS A 59 23.66 16.62 -7.64
N ASP A 60 23.07 15.65 -6.95
CA ASP A 60 22.50 14.44 -7.55
C ASP A 60 20.97 14.42 -7.42
N ARG A 61 20.32 15.60 -7.37
CA ARG A 61 18.86 15.64 -7.37
C ARG A 61 18.34 15.15 -8.71
N ALA A 62 17.73 13.97 -8.70
CA ALA A 62 17.04 13.40 -9.85
C ALA A 62 15.53 13.37 -9.60
N GLU A 63 14.76 13.91 -10.55
CA GLU A 63 13.30 13.92 -10.50
C GLU A 63 12.70 12.70 -11.22
N TYR A 64 11.49 12.33 -10.81
CA TYR A 64 10.67 11.43 -11.61
C TYR A 64 10.05 12.19 -12.77
N THR A 65 10.03 11.58 -13.95
CA THR A 65 9.32 12.11 -15.11
C THR A 65 7.81 12.07 -14.89
N ASP A 66 7.06 12.89 -15.64
CA ASP A 66 5.60 12.85 -15.59
C ASP A 66 5.04 11.48 -15.98
N GLN A 67 5.70 10.79 -16.90
CA GLN A 67 5.34 9.43 -17.31
C GLN A 67 5.49 8.43 -16.15
N GLU A 68 6.60 8.50 -15.39
CA GLU A 68 6.80 7.64 -14.22
C GLU A 68 5.80 7.94 -13.11
N ARG A 69 5.50 9.23 -12.87
CA ARG A 69 4.47 9.65 -11.92
C ARG A 69 3.08 9.18 -12.33
N ALA A 70 2.75 9.25 -13.62
CA ALA A 70 1.50 8.73 -14.16
C ALA A 70 1.41 7.19 -14.00
N ALA A 71 2.46 6.46 -14.36
CA ALA A 71 2.52 5.01 -14.19
C ALA A 71 2.36 4.59 -12.73
N TRP A 72 3.04 5.28 -11.79
CA TRP A 72 2.89 5.04 -10.36
C TRP A 72 1.46 5.29 -9.87
N ARG A 73 0.82 6.40 -10.27
CA ARG A 73 -0.58 6.69 -9.93
C ARG A 73 -1.53 5.60 -10.44
N ALA A 74 -1.40 5.20 -11.70
CA ALA A 74 -2.20 4.13 -12.29
C ALA A 74 -2.01 2.80 -11.56
N ALA A 75 -0.77 2.47 -11.17
CA ALA A 75 -0.49 1.26 -10.39
C ALA A 75 -1.11 1.29 -8.99
N VAL A 76 -1.10 2.44 -8.31
CA VAL A 76 -1.76 2.63 -7.00
C VAL A 76 -3.28 2.48 -7.13
N GLU A 77 -3.89 3.10 -8.12
CA GLU A 77 -5.33 3.02 -8.39
C GLU A 77 -5.76 1.58 -8.72
N ALA A 78 -5.00 0.88 -9.56
CA ALA A 78 -5.24 -0.52 -9.87
C ALA A 78 -5.10 -1.41 -8.61
N SER A 79 -4.12 -1.12 -7.74
CA SER A 79 -3.96 -1.83 -6.46
C SER A 79 -5.14 -1.59 -5.50
N GLN A 80 -5.64 -0.35 -5.41
CA GLN A 80 -6.83 -0.03 -4.61
C GLN A 80 -8.08 -0.73 -5.14
N SER A 81 -8.24 -0.77 -6.47
CA SER A 81 -9.35 -1.49 -7.12
C SER A 81 -9.32 -2.99 -6.82
N ARG A 82 -8.12 -3.60 -6.90
CA ARG A 82 -7.93 -5.02 -6.52
C ARG A 82 -8.20 -5.25 -5.03
N LEU A 83 -7.78 -4.34 -4.15
CA LEU A 83 -8.07 -4.41 -2.72
C LEU A 83 -9.58 -4.36 -2.45
N ALA A 84 -10.31 -3.46 -3.12
CA ALA A 84 -11.77 -3.38 -2.98
C ALA A 84 -12.48 -4.66 -3.46
N ALA A 85 -12.03 -5.25 -4.56
CA ALA A 85 -12.52 -6.56 -5.02
C ALA A 85 -12.18 -7.68 -4.02
N ALA A 86 -10.97 -7.68 -3.48
CA ALA A 86 -10.53 -8.65 -2.47
C ALA A 86 -11.36 -8.58 -1.19
N LEU A 87 -11.63 -7.38 -0.68
CA LEU A 87 -12.48 -7.18 0.50
C LEU A 87 -13.88 -7.76 0.28
N ARG A 88 -14.50 -7.51 -0.89
CA ARG A 88 -15.83 -8.05 -1.22
C ARG A 88 -15.88 -9.57 -1.32
N ALA A 89 -14.76 -10.23 -1.54
CA ALA A 89 -14.66 -11.69 -1.58
C ALA A 89 -14.46 -12.32 -0.19
N LEU A 90 -14.22 -11.51 0.85
CA LEU A 90 -14.10 -12.02 2.21
C LEU A 90 -15.48 -12.36 2.80
N PRO A 91 -15.53 -13.28 3.79
CA PRO A 91 -16.70 -13.41 4.65
C PRO A 91 -17.05 -12.07 5.31
N SER A 92 -18.34 -11.81 5.51
CA SER A 92 -18.83 -10.54 6.05
C SER A 92 -20.03 -10.78 6.98
N PRO A 93 -19.97 -10.41 8.28
CA PRO A 93 -18.79 -9.90 8.99
C PRO A 93 -17.80 -11.04 9.35
N ILE A 94 -16.53 -10.68 9.57
CA ILE A 94 -15.51 -11.63 10.08
C ILE A 94 -15.50 -11.56 11.62
N PRO A 95 -15.68 -12.69 12.32
CA PRO A 95 -15.61 -12.72 13.78
C PRO A 95 -14.25 -12.27 14.34
N LEU A 96 -14.27 -11.75 15.57
CA LEU A 96 -13.04 -11.39 16.27
C LEU A 96 -12.16 -12.61 16.53
N ARG A 97 -10.83 -12.40 16.47
CA ARG A 97 -9.79 -13.42 16.69
C ARG A 97 -9.80 -14.55 15.66
N THR A 98 -10.31 -14.27 14.47
CA THR A 98 -10.33 -15.20 13.35
C THR A 98 -9.27 -14.83 12.32
N SER A 99 -8.65 -15.83 11.73
CA SER A 99 -7.86 -15.72 10.51
C SER A 99 -8.26 -16.83 9.55
N GLY A 100 -8.01 -16.61 8.27
CA GLY A 100 -8.37 -17.57 7.24
C GLY A 100 -7.79 -17.24 5.88
N THR A 101 -8.13 -18.07 4.91
CA THR A 101 -7.71 -17.90 3.51
C THR A 101 -8.90 -18.16 2.60
N VAL A 102 -9.07 -17.34 1.58
CA VAL A 102 -9.99 -17.56 0.45
C VAL A 102 -9.23 -17.45 -0.87
N LYS A 103 -9.87 -17.82 -1.98
CA LYS A 103 -9.29 -17.63 -3.31
C LYS A 103 -9.34 -16.14 -3.69
N CYS A 104 -8.20 -15.57 -4.09
CA CYS A 104 -8.10 -14.18 -4.52
C CYS A 104 -8.89 -13.97 -5.82
N PRO A 105 -9.86 -13.03 -5.86
CA PRO A 105 -10.65 -12.78 -7.06
C PRO A 105 -9.84 -12.14 -8.19
N ASN A 106 -8.70 -11.52 -7.87
CA ASN A 106 -7.90 -10.76 -8.84
C ASN A 106 -6.90 -11.63 -9.61
N CYS A 107 -6.33 -12.65 -8.96
CA CYS A 107 -5.24 -13.45 -9.53
C CYS A 107 -5.43 -14.97 -9.39
N GLY A 108 -6.47 -15.41 -8.67
CA GLY A 108 -6.69 -16.82 -8.36
C GLY A 108 -5.76 -17.41 -7.29
N GLY A 109 -4.79 -16.65 -6.78
CA GLY A 109 -3.89 -17.06 -5.69
C GLY A 109 -4.57 -17.09 -4.31
N ALA A 110 -3.79 -17.29 -3.25
CA ALA A 110 -4.30 -17.29 -1.87
C ALA A 110 -4.47 -15.85 -1.35
N LEU A 111 -5.66 -15.52 -0.83
CA LEU A 111 -5.98 -14.27 -0.15
C LEU A 111 -6.18 -14.56 1.34
N ARG A 112 -5.22 -14.14 2.15
CA ARG A 112 -5.24 -14.29 3.61
C ARG A 112 -5.94 -13.11 4.25
N TYR A 113 -6.64 -13.37 5.35
CA TYR A 113 -7.24 -12.32 6.18
C TYR A 113 -7.11 -12.66 7.66
N ALA A 114 -7.11 -11.64 8.51
CA ALA A 114 -7.22 -11.79 9.96
C ALA A 114 -7.97 -10.61 10.59
N ARG A 115 -8.65 -10.87 11.71
CA ARG A 115 -9.42 -9.89 12.49
C ARG A 115 -9.05 -10.00 13.97
N TRP A 116 -8.65 -8.90 14.59
CA TRP A 116 -8.35 -8.78 16.03
C TRP A 116 -9.01 -7.54 16.61
N ARG A 117 -9.14 -7.40 17.93
CA ARG A 117 -9.98 -6.37 18.59
C ARG A 117 -10.02 -5.00 17.91
N ARG A 118 -8.87 -4.39 17.60
CA ARG A 118 -8.78 -3.04 17.01
C ARG A 118 -8.26 -2.99 15.57
N GLY A 119 -8.31 -4.10 14.84
CA GLY A 119 -7.89 -4.08 13.46
C GLY A 119 -8.18 -5.35 12.68
N ALA A 120 -7.87 -5.26 11.40
CA ALA A 120 -7.89 -6.38 10.49
C ALA A 120 -6.78 -6.24 9.46
N GLU A 121 -6.45 -7.34 8.81
CA GLU A 121 -5.56 -7.36 7.67
C GLU A 121 -6.12 -8.24 6.56
N VAL A 122 -5.75 -7.88 5.34
CA VAL A 122 -5.97 -8.67 4.14
C VAL A 122 -4.69 -8.64 3.32
N GLY A 123 -4.29 -9.76 2.75
CA GLY A 123 -3.06 -9.84 1.95
C GLY A 123 -3.10 -11.01 0.99
N CYS A 124 -2.82 -10.75 -0.28
CA CYS A 124 -2.63 -11.80 -1.28
C CYS A 124 -1.16 -12.21 -1.35
N ASP A 125 -0.89 -13.51 -1.45
CA ASP A 125 0.46 -14.05 -1.57
C ASP A 125 1.10 -13.79 -2.96
N THR A 126 0.30 -13.39 -3.95
CA THR A 126 0.81 -13.04 -5.28
C THR A 126 1.48 -11.66 -5.27
N ASP A 127 2.73 -11.60 -5.73
CA ASP A 127 3.52 -10.37 -5.70
C ASP A 127 2.84 -9.24 -6.47
N GLY A 128 2.84 -8.06 -5.82
CA GLY A 128 2.21 -6.84 -6.31
C GLY A 128 0.67 -6.86 -6.36
N CYS A 129 -0.01 -7.93 -5.94
CA CYS A 129 -1.46 -8.02 -6.08
C CYS A 129 -2.22 -7.01 -5.21
N CYS A 130 -2.44 -7.31 -3.93
CA CYS A 130 -3.11 -6.39 -3.01
C CYS A 130 -2.87 -6.80 -1.55
N GLY A 131 -2.96 -5.82 -0.65
CA GLY A 131 -2.94 -6.04 0.78
C GLY A 131 -3.07 -4.73 1.54
N ALA A 132 -3.66 -4.80 2.73
CA ALA A 132 -3.84 -3.65 3.61
C ALA A 132 -4.05 -4.09 5.06
N ARG A 133 -3.76 -3.17 5.97
CA ARG A 133 -4.13 -3.23 7.38
C ARG A 133 -5.08 -2.11 7.71
N PHE A 134 -6.09 -2.42 8.52
CA PHE A 134 -7.16 -1.51 8.88
C PHE A 134 -7.20 -1.34 10.39
N SER A 135 -7.35 -0.09 10.82
CA SER A 135 -7.73 0.23 12.20
C SER A 135 -9.25 0.18 12.28
N ILE A 136 -9.78 -0.64 13.19
CA ILE A 136 -11.22 -0.86 13.35
C ILE A 136 -11.59 -0.49 14.78
N ALA A 137 -12.73 0.19 14.97
CA ALA A 137 -13.26 0.44 16.30
C ALA A 137 -13.46 -0.89 17.06
N ALA A 138 -13.28 -0.86 18.39
CA ALA A 138 -13.16 -2.08 19.20
C ALA A 138 -14.34 -3.05 19.04
N ASP A 139 -15.53 -2.51 18.82
CA ASP A 139 -16.80 -3.25 18.80
C ASP A 139 -17.52 -3.13 17.45
N ALA A 140 -16.82 -2.71 16.40
CA ALA A 140 -17.38 -2.61 15.05
C ALA A 140 -17.23 -3.92 14.26
N ASP A 141 -18.29 -4.28 13.54
CA ASP A 141 -18.24 -5.33 12.54
C ASP A 141 -17.35 -4.94 11.35
N TRP A 142 -16.71 -5.93 10.73
CA TRP A 142 -15.83 -5.71 9.59
C TRP A 142 -15.58 -7.01 8.79
N PRO A 143 -15.47 -6.94 7.45
CA PRO A 143 -15.88 -5.83 6.63
C PRO A 143 -17.42 -5.70 6.64
N VAL A 144 -17.93 -4.50 6.38
CA VAL A 144 -19.36 -4.26 6.19
C VAL A 144 -19.52 -3.52 4.87
N PHE A 145 -20.29 -4.10 3.95
CA PHE A 145 -20.62 -3.47 2.68
C PHE A 145 -22.06 -2.97 2.78
N ALA A 146 -22.30 -1.68 2.55
CA ALA A 146 -23.66 -1.18 2.44
C ALA A 146 -24.39 -1.98 1.35
N GLN A 147 -25.53 -2.60 1.68
CA GLN A 147 -26.38 -3.18 0.66
C GLN A 147 -26.85 -2.05 -0.25
N ALA A 148 -26.69 -2.22 -1.57
CA ALA A 148 -27.31 -1.33 -2.53
C ALA A 148 -28.81 -1.35 -2.23
N LYS A 149 -29.40 -0.21 -1.87
CA LYS A 149 -30.84 -0.07 -1.88
C LYS A 149 -31.27 -0.33 -3.32
N GLU A 150 -31.91 -1.47 -3.58
CA GLU A 150 -32.79 -1.61 -4.74
C GLU A 150 -33.86 -0.54 -4.59
N GLU A 151 -33.66 0.61 -5.24
CA GLU A 151 -34.75 1.53 -5.53
C GLU A 151 -35.69 0.80 -6.50
N ASP A 152 -36.67 0.14 -5.89
CA ASP A 152 -37.92 -0.31 -6.50
C ASP A 152 -38.55 0.87 -7.25
N ARG A 153 -38.21 0.99 -8.53
CA ARG A 153 -38.98 1.78 -9.51
C ARG A 153 -40.17 0.94 -9.94
N SER A 154 -41.19 0.94 -9.09
CA SER A 154 -42.58 0.73 -9.49
C SER A 154 -43.16 2.00 -10.13
#